data_AF-A0A7G9RC08-F1
#
_entry.id   AF-A0A7G9RC08-F1
#
_cell.length_a   1.000
_cell.length_b   1.000
_cell.length_c   1.000
_cell.angle_alpha   90.00
_cell.angle_beta   90.00
_cell.angle_gamma   90.00
#
_symmetry.space_group_name_H-M   'P 1'
#
loop_
_entity.id
_entity.type
_entity.pdbx_description
1 polymer ?
#
loop_
_entity_poly.entity_id
_entity_poly.type
_entity_poly.pdbx_seq_one_letter_code
_entity_poly.pdbx_strand_id
1 'polypeptide(L)'
;MTDPQQLPAGPQYSSDGQWWWDGQQWLPANLAAAPQPQHAPGNRRLLIVLALVVVGVVLLGFLAVLGTLSIGSQHDTDEVDNYCQVFPEDC
;
A
#
# COMPACT_ATOMS: atom_id res chain seq x y z
N MET A 1 -36.49 -49.83 -3.74
CA MET A 1 -36.09 -48.70 -2.88
C MET A 1 -34.57 -48.65 -2.82
N THR A 2 -33.93 -48.06 -3.84
CA THR A 2 -32.59 -47.45 -3.80
C THR A 2 -32.38 -46.70 -5.12
N ASP A 3 -32.82 -45.45 -5.06
CA ASP A 3 -32.44 -44.22 -5.77
C ASP A 3 -31.22 -44.23 -6.75
N PRO A 4 -31.36 -43.71 -7.99
CA PRO A 4 -30.26 -43.37 -8.88
C PRO A 4 -29.79 -41.91 -8.66
N GLN A 5 -29.35 -41.56 -7.44
CA GLN A 5 -28.50 -40.39 -7.18
C GLN A 5 -27.13 -40.98 -6.81
N GLN A 6 -25.99 -40.48 -7.27
CA GLN A 6 -25.61 -39.10 -7.42
C GLN A 6 -24.26 -39.19 -8.13
N LEU A 7 -24.12 -38.74 -9.39
CA LEU A 7 -22.76 -38.47 -9.88
C LEU A 7 -22.21 -37.35 -8.97
N PRO A 8 -21.09 -37.53 -8.26
CA PRO A 8 -20.50 -36.43 -7.53
C PRO A 8 -19.88 -35.50 -8.58
N ALA A 9 -20.68 -34.59 -9.13
CA ALA A 9 -20.21 -33.50 -9.99
C ALA A 9 -19.59 -32.38 -9.14
N GLY A 10 -18.73 -32.78 -8.19
CA GLY A 10 -18.03 -31.93 -7.24
C GLY A 10 -16.79 -32.66 -6.72
N PRO A 11 -15.80 -31.93 -6.17
CA PRO A 11 -14.57 -32.53 -5.66
C PRO A 11 -14.88 -33.64 -4.65
N GLN A 12 -14.46 -34.87 -4.93
CA GLN A 12 -14.64 -35.99 -3.99
C GLN A 12 -13.45 -36.03 -3.05
N TYR A 13 -13.69 -35.92 -1.75
CA TYR A 13 -12.64 -36.07 -0.75
C TYR A 13 -12.61 -37.50 -0.21
N SER A 14 -11.41 -38.00 0.10
CA SER A 14 -11.23 -39.25 0.82
C SER A 14 -11.83 -39.13 2.24
N SER A 15 -12.20 -40.26 2.84
CA SER A 15 -12.87 -40.31 4.15
C SER A 15 -12.04 -39.72 5.30
N ASP A 16 -10.72 -39.76 5.17
CA ASP A 16 -9.74 -39.16 6.08
C ASP A 16 -9.48 -37.67 5.81
N GLY A 17 -10.04 -37.13 4.71
CA GLY A 17 -9.88 -35.75 4.28
C GLY A 17 -8.48 -35.38 3.78
N GLN A 18 -7.56 -36.35 3.64
CA GLN A 18 -6.19 -36.09 3.20
C GLN A 18 -6.05 -35.99 1.67
N TRP A 19 -7.01 -36.54 0.94
CA TRP A 19 -6.97 -36.64 -0.51
C TRP A 19 -8.25 -36.09 -1.15
N TRP A 20 -8.11 -35.55 -2.35
CA TRP A 20 -9.22 -35.16 -3.21
C TRP A 20 -9.05 -35.77 -4.60
N TRP A 21 -10.16 -36.16 -5.21
CA TRP A 21 -10.20 -36.68 -6.57
C TRP A 21 -10.41 -35.53 -7.54
N ASP A 22 -9.47 -35.36 -8.49
CA ASP A 22 -9.57 -34.36 -9.56
C ASP A 22 -10.37 -34.84 -10.77
N GLY A 23 -10.80 -36.11 -10.79
CA GLY A 23 -11.44 -36.76 -11.92
C GLY A 23 -10.58 -37.84 -12.59
N GLN A 24 -9.27 -37.83 -12.38
CA GLN A 24 -8.31 -38.76 -13.00
C GLN A 24 -7.39 -39.45 -11.99
N GLN A 25 -6.99 -38.76 -10.92
CA GLN A 25 -6.11 -39.29 -9.87
C GLN A 25 -6.44 -38.68 -8.50
N TRP A 26 -5.96 -39.34 -7.44
CA TRP A 26 -6.03 -38.81 -6.08
C TRP A 26 -4.87 -37.84 -5.86
N LEU A 27 -5.17 -36.60 -5.51
CA LEU A 27 -4.18 -35.60 -5.12
C LEU A 27 -4.32 -35.25 -3.63
N PRO A 28 -3.24 -34.79 -2.98
CA PRO A 28 -3.30 -34.26 -1.63
C PRO A 28 -4.28 -33.08 -1.49
N ALA A 29 -5.16 -33.12 -0.48
CA ALA A 29 -6.21 -32.11 -0.27
C ALA A 29 -5.68 -30.71 0.06
N ASN A 30 -4.45 -30.59 0.55
CA ASN A 30 -3.78 -29.30 0.72
C ASN A 30 -3.54 -28.58 -0.63
N LEU A 31 -3.52 -29.31 -1.75
CA LEU A 31 -3.50 -28.73 -3.10
C LEU A 31 -4.92 -28.35 -3.58
N ALA A 32 -5.97 -28.95 -3.01
CA ALA A 32 -7.37 -28.61 -3.32
C ALA A 32 -7.80 -27.26 -2.74
N ALA A 33 -7.20 -26.86 -1.61
CA ALA A 33 -7.61 -25.72 -0.80
C ALA A 33 -7.25 -24.34 -1.36
N ALA A 34 -7.04 -24.21 -2.66
CA ALA A 34 -6.94 -22.88 -3.26
C ALA A 34 -7.50 -22.85 -4.69
N PRO A 35 -8.78 -22.52 -4.86
CA PRO A 35 -9.06 -21.34 -5.65
C PRO A 35 -8.36 -20.19 -4.91
N GLN A 36 -7.07 -20.00 -5.18
CA GLN A 36 -6.43 -18.74 -4.84
C GLN A 36 -7.34 -17.71 -5.51
N PRO A 37 -7.96 -16.76 -4.76
CA PRO A 37 -8.44 -15.56 -5.41
C PRO A 37 -7.25 -15.11 -6.24
N GLN A 38 -7.46 -15.01 -7.55
CA GLN A 38 -6.49 -14.42 -8.43
C GLN A 38 -6.37 -12.97 -7.97
N HIS A 39 -5.58 -12.73 -6.92
CA HIS A 39 -4.82 -11.53 -6.79
C HIS A 39 -3.97 -11.54 -8.05
N ALA A 40 -4.47 -10.88 -9.10
CA ALA A 40 -3.77 -10.68 -10.35
C ALA A 40 -2.31 -10.33 -10.00
N PRO A 41 -1.34 -11.21 -10.29
CA PRO A 41 0.04 -10.94 -9.96
C PRO A 41 0.52 -9.93 -10.99
N GLY A 42 0.68 -8.67 -10.57
CA GLY A 42 1.26 -7.66 -11.45
C GLY A 42 1.50 -6.31 -10.81
N ASN A 43 0.60 -5.85 -9.93
CA ASN A 43 0.57 -4.41 -9.62
C ASN A 43 0.83 -4.08 -8.15
N ARG A 44 0.99 -5.04 -7.24
CA ARG A 44 1.20 -4.73 -5.81
C ARG A 44 2.48 -3.94 -5.55
N ARG A 45 3.57 -4.27 -6.23
CA ARG A 45 4.82 -3.50 -6.16
C ARG A 45 4.65 -2.10 -6.77
N LEU A 46 3.95 -2.01 -7.90
CA LEU A 46 3.62 -0.74 -8.56
C LEU A 46 2.77 0.16 -7.65
N LEU A 47 1.76 -0.39 -6.98
CA LEU A 47 0.89 0.34 -6.05
C LEU A 47 1.66 0.87 -4.83
N ILE A 48 2.59 0.08 -4.28
CA ILE A 48 3.46 0.52 -3.19
C ILE A 48 4.37 1.67 -3.66
N VAL A 49 5.00 1.53 -4.83
CA VAL A 49 5.85 2.60 -5.40
C VAL A 49 5.03 3.85 -5.68
N LEU A 50 3.84 3.72 -6.28
CA LEU A 50 2.94 4.84 -6.56
C LEU A 50 2.51 5.54 -5.27
N ALA A 51 2.14 4.78 -4.23
CA ALA A 51 1.78 5.33 -2.94
C ALA A 51 2.96 6.09 -2.29
N LEU A 52 4.18 5.54 -2.35
CA LEU A 52 5.39 6.22 -1.85
C LEU A 52 5.69 7.50 -2.62
N VAL A 53 5.53 7.50 -3.95
CA VAL A 53 5.70 8.71 -4.79
C VAL A 53 4.66 9.77 -4.44
N VAL A 54 3.39 9.40 -4.32
CA VAL A 54 2.32 10.35 -3.94
C VAL A 54 2.58 10.93 -2.55
N VAL A 55 2.92 10.09 -1.58
CA VAL A 55 3.27 10.55 -0.22
C VAL A 55 4.48 11.48 -0.25
N GLY A 56 5.51 11.16 -1.02
CA GLY A 56 6.70 12.00 -1.20
C GLY A 56 6.37 13.35 -1.83
N VAL A 57 5.55 13.40 -2.89
CA VAL A 57 5.13 14.65 -3.55
C VAL A 57 4.27 15.50 -2.62
N VAL A 58 3.34 14.89 -1.88
CA VAL A 58 2.50 15.60 -0.90
C VAL A 58 3.35 16.17 0.22
N LEU A 59 4.30 15.40 0.76
CA LEU A 59 5.24 15.88 1.78
C LEU A 59 6.13 17.01 1.27
N LEU A 60 6.72 16.87 0.07
CA LEU A 60 7.55 17.91 -0.52
C LEU A 60 6.78 19.20 -0.77
N GLY A 61 5.56 19.09 -1.31
CA GLY A 61 4.67 20.24 -1.52
C GLY A 61 4.29 20.91 -0.20
N PHE A 62 3.95 20.13 0.82
CA PHE A 62 3.61 20.64 2.15
C PHE A 62 4.81 21.33 2.82
N LEU A 63 6.01 20.76 2.74
CA LEU A 63 7.24 21.36 3.25
C LEU A 63 7.59 22.66 2.51
N ALA A 64 7.38 22.73 1.19
CA ALA A 64 7.59 23.95 0.43
C ALA A 64 6.61 25.05 0.85
N VAL A 65 5.32 24.72 1.03
CA VAL A 65 4.30 25.67 1.51
C VAL A 65 4.63 26.17 2.92
N LEU A 66 4.98 25.26 3.84
CA LEU A 66 5.42 25.62 5.19
C LEU A 66 6.67 26.50 5.15
N GLY A 67 7.67 26.14 4.34
CA GLY A 67 8.89 26.93 4.16
C GLY A 67 8.60 28.34 3.66
N THR A 68 7.73 28.49 2.65
CA THR A 68 7.33 29.82 2.16
C THR A 68 6.59 30.66 3.19
N LEU A 69 5.80 30.03 4.07
CA LEU A 69 5.15 30.73 5.20
C LEU A 69 6.17 31.19 6.26
N SER A 70 7.26 30.45 6.46
CA SER A 70 8.33 30.82 7.40
C SER A 70 9.31 31.86 6.84
N ILE A 71 9.54 31.89 5.53
CA ILE A 71 10.50 32.82 4.90
C ILE A 71 9.99 34.27 4.91
N GLY A 72 8.68 34.49 4.96
CA GLY A 72 8.09 35.83 4.99
C GLY A 72 8.33 36.64 6.27
N SER A 73 8.86 36.04 7.36
CA SER A 73 9.07 36.77 8.62
C SER A 73 10.53 37.14 8.92
N GLN A 74 11.48 36.76 8.07
CA GLN A 74 12.91 36.89 8.38
C GLN A 74 13.58 38.08 7.68
N HIS A 75 12.88 38.77 6.78
CA HIS A 75 13.45 39.89 6.02
C HIS A 75 13.45 41.22 6.79
N ASP A 76 12.80 41.30 7.95
CA ASP A 76 12.69 42.55 8.72
C ASP A 76 13.85 42.73 9.72
N THR A 77 14.44 41.63 10.22
CA THR A 77 15.48 41.71 11.25
C THR A 77 16.84 42.20 10.73
N ASP A 78 17.17 41.93 9.47
CA ASP A 78 18.47 42.33 8.90
C ASP A 78 18.57 43.85 8.63
N GLU A 79 17.45 44.55 8.43
CA GLU A 79 17.43 46.00 8.19
C GLU A 79 17.59 46.82 9.48
N VAL A 80 16.97 46.37 10.57
CA VAL A 80 17.04 47.06 11.88
C VAL A 80 18.44 46.96 12.50
N ASP A 81 19.08 45.80 12.40
CA ASP A 81 20.45 45.60 12.88
C ASP A 81 21.46 46.47 12.11
N ASN A 82 21.26 46.64 10.80
CA ASN A 82 22.07 47.53 9.97
C ASN A 82 21.86 49.00 10.37
N TYR A 83 20.60 49.41 10.59
CA TYR A 83 20.26 50.78 10.99
C TYR A 83 20.90 51.16 12.33
N CYS A 84 20.83 50.30 13.34
CA CYS A 84 21.48 50.53 14.64
C CYS A 84 23.01 50.53 14.57
N GLN A 85 23.60 49.83 13.59
CA GLN A 85 25.04 49.87 13.40
C GLN A 85 25.54 51.20 12.83
N VAL A 86 24.73 51.86 11.98
CA VAL A 86 25.08 53.15 11.35
C VAL A 86 24.74 54.33 12.26
N PHE A 87 23.64 54.25 13.02
CA PHE A 87 23.16 55.31 13.90
C PHE A 87 22.88 54.78 15.32
N PRO A 88 23.91 54.60 16.17
CA PRO A 88 23.77 54.01 17.48
C PRO A 88 23.09 54.93 18.52
N GLU A 89 22.78 56.17 18.17
CA GLU A 89 22.19 57.17 19.07
C GLU A 89 20.65 57.20 19.00
N ASP A 90 20.08 56.61 17.96
CA ASP A 90 18.64 56.54 17.68
C ASP A 90 18.05 55.14 17.94
N CYS A 91 18.87 54.25 18.49
CA CYS A 91 18.49 53.00 19.15
C CYS A 91 18.62 53.21 20.67
#